data_AF-A0A7C4RQ79-F1
#
_entry.id   AF-A0A7C4RQ79-F1
#
_cell.length_a   1.000
_cell.length_b   1.000
_cell.length_c   1.000
_cell.angle_alpha   90.00
_cell.angle_beta   90.00
_cell.angle_gamma   90.00
#
_symmetry.space_group_name_H-M   'P 1'
#
loop_
_entity.id
_entity.type
_entity.pdbx_description
1 polymer ?
#
loop_
_entity_poly.entity_id
_entity_poly.type
_entity_poly.pdbx_seq_one_letter_code
_entity_poly.pdbx_strand_id
1 'polypeptide(L)'
;MLKLFEDIVPVEKQHQNYKLLSTSSFHGNERHLLEQWTEGFHDRDGKFIKEFQSSFNSCFWELYLYQCFRHLGFNVDLSFSSPDFVLCSDICSFNAEATITNNPNGYMEEHERDFDHIPHTSQEFEKILYLACIRIANSFTSKYAKYENYYQTLSHVREKPFVICIAPFEQPFAFIQNDVAVRRVLYAYNEPLYFDDIDTGERVFIGESEIPVVYKDNGSKVQLGFFADQRFVDVSAVIFSSTATMTKVRALSKKNDQQHIIFQALRYNAEDNCPIPIVESKDEYVETLLDGLHIYINPFAKRRLNIEHFSGREIAIHYYLPKEKYCQTDVRHGFLISHGCITLNSNKKDLMNVKAIISSEGKGKAFDFPKWPDGELVYVGGNSGPFADNYMAHWKDYTIIIAKDTIDNDWCAQALPGTYFNTAWYFKVNRETKSKGLVLLSESYNSKEDAFTEIRNKINQIVKSNNMTG
;
A
#
# COMPACT_ATOMS: atom_id res chain seq x y z
N MET A 1 -3.98 -32.64 3.84
CA MET A 1 -3.40 -31.51 4.61
C MET A 1 -1.89 -31.64 4.54
N LEU A 2 -1.20 -30.57 4.17
CA LEU A 2 0.27 -30.52 4.18
C LEU A 2 0.76 -30.29 5.61
N LYS A 3 1.90 -30.88 5.95
CA LYS A 3 2.53 -30.73 7.26
C LYS A 3 3.55 -29.59 7.22
N LEU A 4 3.06 -28.36 7.32
CA LEU A 4 3.87 -27.15 7.10
C LEU A 4 4.97 -26.97 8.16
N PHE A 5 4.76 -27.53 9.35
CA PHE A 5 5.63 -27.35 10.52
C PHE A 5 6.47 -28.58 10.89
N GLU A 6 6.61 -29.55 9.97
CA GLU A 6 7.68 -30.55 10.03
C GLU A 6 8.95 -29.96 9.39
N ASP A 7 9.89 -29.51 10.22
CA ASP A 7 11.12 -28.84 9.77
C ASP A 7 11.94 -29.73 8.82
N ILE A 8 12.06 -29.28 7.56
CA ILE A 8 12.93 -29.88 6.53
C ILE A 8 14.01 -28.90 6.06
N VAL A 9 13.88 -27.61 6.40
CA VAL A 9 14.86 -26.56 6.15
C VAL A 9 15.70 -26.34 7.42
N PRO A 10 17.04 -26.29 7.32
CA PRO A 10 17.91 -25.92 8.44
C PRO A 10 17.55 -24.56 9.05
N VAL A 11 17.64 -24.43 10.38
CA VAL A 11 17.18 -23.25 11.16
C VAL A 11 17.74 -21.94 10.64
N GLU A 12 19.00 -21.93 10.19
CA GLU A 12 19.68 -20.75 9.64
C GLU A 12 19.15 -20.30 8.28
N LYS A 13 18.45 -21.19 7.56
CA LYS A 13 17.81 -20.92 6.25
C LYS A 13 16.30 -20.72 6.36
N GLN A 14 15.73 -20.92 7.55
CA GLN A 14 14.31 -20.66 7.77
C GLN A 14 14.05 -19.15 7.77
N HIS A 15 12.89 -18.76 7.25
CA HIS A 15 12.42 -17.38 7.28
C HIS A 15 12.09 -16.96 8.73
N GLN A 16 12.28 -15.69 9.07
CA GLN A 16 12.11 -15.22 10.45
C GLN A 16 10.65 -15.32 10.94
N ASN A 17 9.69 -14.97 10.09
CA ASN A 17 8.26 -15.17 10.38
C ASN A 17 7.89 -16.65 10.58
N TYR A 18 8.52 -17.58 9.83
CA TYR A 18 8.33 -19.02 10.06
C TYR A 18 8.88 -19.44 11.41
N LYS A 19 10.12 -19.04 11.75
CA LYS A 19 10.76 -19.34 13.05
C LYS A 19 9.92 -18.85 14.22
N LEU A 20 9.41 -17.62 14.16
CA LEU A 20 8.56 -17.07 15.22
C LEU A 20 7.31 -17.95 15.44
N LEU A 21 6.70 -18.40 14.34
CA LEU A 21 5.50 -19.21 14.36
C LEU A 21 5.76 -20.66 14.81
N SER A 22 6.87 -21.27 14.37
CA SER A 22 7.21 -22.68 14.66
C SER A 22 7.72 -22.88 16.08
N THR A 23 8.51 -21.95 16.61
CA THR A 23 9.20 -22.10 17.91
C THR A 23 8.32 -21.77 19.11
N SER A 24 7.31 -20.93 18.95
CA SER A 24 6.42 -20.54 20.04
C SER A 24 5.45 -21.68 20.40
N SER A 25 5.47 -22.09 21.67
CA SER A 25 4.51 -23.04 22.23
C SER A 25 3.05 -22.55 22.12
N PHE A 26 2.86 -21.24 22.03
CA PHE A 26 1.54 -20.61 22.04
C PHE A 26 0.84 -20.67 20.69
N HIS A 27 1.57 -20.70 19.58
CA HIS A 27 0.99 -20.61 18.23
C HIS A 27 0.41 -21.93 17.69
N GLY A 28 0.07 -22.88 18.55
CA GLY A 28 -0.46 -24.18 18.13
C GLY A 28 -1.74 -24.08 17.30
N ASN A 29 -2.65 -23.16 17.65
CA ASN A 29 -3.90 -22.97 16.92
C ASN A 29 -3.70 -22.27 15.57
N GLU A 30 -2.76 -21.32 15.51
CA GLU A 30 -2.37 -20.63 14.28
C GLU A 30 -1.69 -21.60 13.30
N ARG A 31 -0.78 -22.45 13.79
CA ARG A 31 -0.17 -23.51 12.99
C ARG A 31 -1.22 -24.48 12.46
N HIS A 32 -2.13 -24.93 13.32
CA HIS A 32 -3.22 -25.83 12.91
C HIS A 32 -4.12 -25.19 11.85
N LEU A 33 -4.49 -23.91 12.01
CA LEU A 33 -5.30 -23.19 11.02
C LEU A 33 -4.58 -23.10 9.67
N LEU A 34 -3.28 -22.79 9.65
CA LEU A 34 -2.51 -22.71 8.42
C LEU A 34 -2.38 -24.07 7.73
N GLU A 35 -2.19 -25.15 8.49
CA GLU A 35 -2.25 -26.50 7.91
C GLU A 35 -3.66 -26.78 7.35
N GLN A 36 -4.73 -26.41 8.06
CA GLN A 36 -6.11 -26.53 7.54
C GLN A 36 -6.32 -25.77 6.24
N TRP A 37 -5.70 -24.60 6.06
CA TRP A 37 -5.79 -23.84 4.81
C TRP A 37 -5.20 -24.56 3.60
N THR A 38 -4.37 -25.59 3.82
CA THR A 38 -3.83 -26.43 2.75
C THR A 38 -4.81 -27.52 2.28
N GLU A 39 -6.00 -27.62 2.87
CA GLU A 39 -6.99 -28.60 2.45
C GLU A 39 -7.46 -28.36 1.00
N GLY A 40 -7.22 -29.34 0.14
CA GLY A 40 -7.44 -29.22 -1.31
C GLY A 40 -6.35 -28.43 -2.06
N PHE A 41 -5.40 -27.82 -1.35
CA PHE A 41 -4.23 -27.20 -1.97
C PHE A 41 -3.23 -28.30 -2.39
N HIS A 42 -2.93 -28.36 -3.68
CA HIS A 42 -2.03 -29.36 -4.25
C HIS A 42 -0.61 -28.79 -4.38
N ASP A 43 0.34 -29.36 -3.63
CA ASP A 43 1.78 -29.09 -3.79
C ASP A 43 2.31 -29.77 -5.07
N ARG A 44 2.18 -29.07 -6.20
CA ARG A 44 2.35 -29.62 -7.55
C ARG A 44 3.76 -30.16 -7.80
N ASP A 45 4.78 -29.51 -7.24
CA ASP A 45 6.19 -29.83 -7.48
C ASP A 45 6.92 -30.35 -6.22
N GLY A 46 6.18 -30.53 -5.12
CA GLY A 46 6.70 -31.04 -3.85
C GLY A 46 7.62 -30.05 -3.12
N LYS A 47 7.60 -28.77 -3.49
CA LYS A 47 8.46 -27.74 -2.90
C LYS A 47 7.73 -26.84 -1.92
N PHE A 48 6.40 -26.84 -1.88
CA PHE A 48 5.64 -25.87 -1.10
C PHE A 48 6.02 -25.89 0.39
N ILE A 49 6.21 -27.07 1.00
CA ILE A 49 6.62 -27.16 2.42
C ILE A 49 8.00 -26.51 2.63
N LYS A 50 8.95 -26.78 1.72
CA LYS A 50 10.30 -26.21 1.81
C LYS A 50 10.26 -24.68 1.65
N GLU A 51 9.51 -24.19 0.67
CA GLU A 51 9.37 -22.76 0.39
C GLU A 51 8.58 -22.04 1.48
N PHE A 52 7.58 -22.67 2.08
CA PHE A 52 6.87 -22.13 3.24
C PHE A 52 7.82 -21.88 4.42
N GLN A 53 8.82 -22.76 4.60
CA GLN A 53 9.84 -22.62 5.65
C GLN A 53 10.92 -21.59 5.31
N SER A 54 11.35 -21.47 4.04
CA SER A 54 12.45 -20.57 3.63
C SER A 54 12.01 -19.21 3.06
N SER A 55 10.76 -19.10 2.61
CA SER A 55 10.20 -17.97 1.85
C SER A 55 8.74 -17.70 2.27
N PHE A 56 8.51 -17.76 3.59
CA PHE A 56 7.22 -17.76 4.25
C PHE A 56 6.19 -16.77 3.68
N ASN A 57 6.54 -15.49 3.49
CA ASN A 57 5.58 -14.46 3.10
C ASN A 57 4.93 -14.74 1.73
N SER A 58 5.66 -15.32 0.76
CA SER A 58 5.10 -15.65 -0.56
C SER A 58 4.13 -16.82 -0.48
N CYS A 59 4.54 -17.92 0.18
CA CYS A 59 3.69 -19.09 0.34
C CYS A 59 2.46 -18.80 1.21
N PHE A 60 2.61 -17.95 2.23
CA PHE A 60 1.49 -17.47 3.04
C PHE A 60 0.48 -16.70 2.18
N TRP A 61 0.95 -15.79 1.33
CA TRP A 61 0.08 -15.01 0.44
C TRP A 61 -0.68 -15.91 -0.56
N GLU A 62 0.02 -16.86 -1.18
CA GLU A 62 -0.60 -17.85 -2.07
C GLU A 62 -1.66 -18.69 -1.35
N LEU A 63 -1.35 -19.18 -0.15
CA LEU A 63 -2.28 -19.99 0.64
C LEU A 63 -3.51 -19.18 1.08
N TYR A 64 -3.32 -17.94 1.49
CA TYR A 64 -4.40 -17.02 1.84
C TYR A 64 -5.31 -16.75 0.63
N LEU A 65 -4.73 -16.44 -0.54
CA LEU A 65 -5.48 -16.23 -1.78
C LEU A 65 -6.28 -17.47 -2.18
N TYR A 66 -5.68 -18.65 -2.11
CA TYR A 66 -6.37 -19.91 -2.40
C TYR A 66 -7.64 -20.04 -1.54
N GLN A 67 -7.53 -19.78 -0.23
CA GLN A 67 -8.68 -19.83 0.67
C GLN A 67 -9.70 -18.74 0.37
N CYS A 68 -9.29 -17.52 0.05
CA CYS A 68 -10.20 -16.45 -0.36
C CYS A 68 -10.99 -16.84 -1.60
N PHE A 69 -10.33 -17.36 -2.64
CA PHE A 69 -11.00 -17.78 -3.87
C PHE A 69 -11.99 -18.93 -3.63
N ARG A 70 -11.61 -19.94 -2.84
CA ARG A 70 -12.50 -21.03 -2.44
C ARG A 70 -13.70 -20.52 -1.65
N HIS A 71 -13.48 -19.59 -0.71
CA HIS A 71 -14.55 -18.98 0.09
C HIS A 71 -15.52 -18.16 -0.76
N LEU A 72 -15.02 -17.50 -1.81
CA LEU A 72 -15.82 -16.76 -2.79
C LEU A 72 -16.57 -17.67 -3.78
N GLY A 73 -16.43 -19.00 -3.68
CA GLY A 73 -17.14 -19.96 -4.53
C GLY A 73 -16.45 -20.29 -5.84
N PHE A 74 -15.19 -19.90 -6.03
CA PHE A 74 -14.42 -20.31 -7.20
C PHE A 74 -13.89 -21.73 -7.05
N ASN A 75 -13.97 -22.48 -8.14
CA ASN A 75 -13.15 -23.67 -8.33
C ASN A 75 -11.75 -23.22 -8.77
N VAL A 76 -10.72 -23.78 -8.11
CA VAL A 76 -9.32 -23.45 -8.37
C VAL A 76 -8.68 -24.65 -9.06
N ASP A 77 -8.44 -24.53 -10.36
CA ASP A 77 -7.78 -25.59 -11.13
C ASP A 77 -6.26 -25.52 -10.92
N LEU A 78 -5.76 -26.44 -10.08
CA LEU A 78 -4.35 -26.56 -9.74
C LEU A 78 -3.58 -27.51 -10.68
N SER A 79 -4.15 -27.92 -11.82
CA SER A 79 -3.47 -28.77 -12.80
C SER A 79 -2.42 -28.03 -13.65
N PHE A 80 -2.51 -26.71 -13.72
CA PHE A 80 -1.57 -25.85 -14.45
C PHE A 80 -0.50 -25.29 -13.52
N SER A 81 0.75 -25.18 -13.97
CA SER A 81 1.85 -24.63 -13.18
C SER A 81 1.94 -23.09 -13.22
N SER A 82 1.27 -22.44 -14.17
CA SER A 82 1.29 -20.98 -14.31
C SER A 82 0.06 -20.50 -15.10
N PRO A 83 -0.51 -19.32 -14.79
CA PRO A 83 -0.30 -18.52 -13.58
C PRO A 83 -0.65 -19.31 -12.31
N ASP A 84 -0.35 -18.77 -11.14
CA ASP A 84 -0.53 -19.48 -9.86
C ASP A 84 -1.95 -20.05 -9.67
N PHE A 85 -2.98 -19.31 -10.13
CA PHE A 85 -4.39 -19.71 -10.04
C PHE A 85 -5.12 -19.61 -11.38
N VAL A 86 -5.78 -20.70 -11.76
CA VAL A 86 -6.78 -20.75 -12.83
C VAL A 86 -8.14 -20.91 -12.18
N LEU A 87 -8.98 -19.89 -12.30
CA LEU A 87 -10.21 -19.76 -11.51
C LEU A 87 -11.42 -19.83 -12.41
N CYS A 88 -12.42 -20.63 -12.02
CA CYS A 88 -13.70 -20.71 -12.71
C CYS A 88 -14.86 -20.84 -11.72
N SER A 89 -16.03 -20.40 -12.19
CA SER A 89 -17.34 -20.53 -11.55
C SER A 89 -18.39 -20.66 -12.64
N ASP A 90 -19.66 -20.76 -12.26
CA ASP A 90 -20.78 -20.87 -13.21
C ASP A 90 -20.96 -19.63 -14.10
N ILE A 91 -20.46 -18.47 -13.68
CA ILE A 91 -20.70 -17.18 -14.35
C ILE A 91 -19.43 -16.53 -14.92
N CYS A 92 -18.23 -16.94 -14.49
CA CYS A 92 -16.99 -16.36 -14.99
C CYS A 92 -15.76 -17.26 -14.77
N SER A 93 -14.70 -16.95 -15.50
CA SER A 93 -13.36 -17.51 -15.30
C SER A 93 -12.30 -16.44 -15.48
N PHE A 94 -11.19 -16.55 -14.76
CA PHE A 94 -10.03 -15.66 -14.87
C PHE A 94 -8.77 -16.37 -14.39
N ASN A 95 -7.62 -15.75 -14.63
CA ASN A 95 -6.34 -16.23 -14.11
C ASN A 95 -5.79 -15.20 -13.13
N ALA A 96 -5.19 -15.67 -12.05
CA ALA A 96 -4.55 -14.81 -11.06
C ALA A 96 -3.12 -15.26 -10.81
N GLU A 97 -2.21 -14.28 -10.72
CA GLU A 97 -0.81 -14.49 -10.38
C GLU A 97 -0.49 -13.81 -9.05
N ALA A 98 0.04 -14.55 -8.09
CA ALA A 98 0.42 -14.04 -6.80
C ALA A 98 1.84 -13.45 -6.81
N THR A 99 2.02 -12.38 -6.05
CA THR A 99 3.32 -11.79 -5.77
C THR A 99 3.30 -11.06 -4.45
N ILE A 100 4.46 -11.02 -3.80
CA ILE A 100 4.71 -10.08 -2.72
C ILE A 100 5.66 -8.98 -3.21
N THR A 101 5.68 -7.86 -2.50
CA THR A 101 6.77 -6.88 -2.62
C THR A 101 7.91 -7.31 -1.68
N ASN A 102 9.11 -7.45 -2.24
CA ASN A 102 10.31 -7.75 -1.44
C ASN A 102 11.01 -6.45 -1.02
N ASN A 103 11.83 -6.47 0.02
CA ASN A 103 12.74 -5.36 0.32
C ASN A 103 13.78 -5.14 -0.80
N PRO A 104 14.27 -3.92 -1.01
CA PRO A 104 15.44 -3.71 -1.84
C PRO A 104 16.72 -4.26 -1.17
N ASN A 105 17.70 -4.68 -1.96
CA ASN A 105 18.96 -5.22 -1.44
C ASN A 105 19.65 -4.23 -0.48
N GLY A 106 20.01 -4.69 0.71
CA GLY A 106 20.69 -3.90 1.74
C GLY A 106 19.78 -2.98 2.56
N TYR A 107 18.47 -2.99 2.32
CA TYR A 107 17.48 -2.32 3.16
C TYR A 107 16.87 -3.30 4.17
N MET A 108 16.31 -2.74 5.24
CA MET A 108 15.63 -3.53 6.28
C MET A 108 14.51 -4.38 5.67
N GLU A 109 14.47 -5.64 6.09
CA GLU A 109 13.40 -6.58 5.84
C GLU A 109 12.19 -6.31 6.71
N GLU A 110 11.03 -6.80 6.28
CA GLU A 110 9.74 -6.54 6.93
C GLU A 110 9.66 -6.99 8.40
N HIS A 111 10.42 -8.01 8.78
CA HIS A 111 10.44 -8.54 10.14
C HIS A 111 11.36 -7.74 11.09
N GLU A 112 12.20 -6.83 10.58
CA GLU A 112 13.10 -5.95 11.35
C GLU A 112 12.32 -4.77 11.98
N ARG A 113 11.27 -5.07 12.76
CA ARG A 113 10.36 -4.07 13.32
C ARG A 113 10.86 -3.58 14.68
N ASP A 114 11.20 -2.30 14.76
CA ASP A 114 11.49 -1.62 16.03
C ASP A 114 10.26 -0.86 16.55
N PHE A 115 9.57 -1.46 17.52
CA PHE A 115 8.36 -0.89 18.10
C PHE A 115 8.62 0.32 19.02
N ASP A 116 9.88 0.62 19.36
CA ASP A 116 10.23 1.88 20.03
C ASP A 116 10.27 3.06 19.03
N HIS A 117 10.37 2.76 17.73
CA HIS A 117 10.47 3.73 16.63
C HIS A 117 9.35 3.52 15.59
N ILE A 118 8.11 3.42 16.05
CA ILE A 118 6.94 3.35 15.15
C ILE A 118 6.82 4.69 14.40
N PRO A 119 6.60 4.68 13.07
CA PRO A 119 6.32 5.88 12.29
C PRO A 119 5.18 6.70 12.90
N HIS A 120 5.42 7.98 13.18
CA HIS A 120 4.45 8.84 13.84
C HIS A 120 4.40 10.26 13.26
N THR A 121 5.36 10.64 12.42
CA THR A 121 5.36 11.91 11.70
C THR A 121 4.88 11.76 10.26
N SER A 122 4.29 12.81 9.68
CA SER A 122 3.87 12.81 8.25
C SER A 122 5.03 12.45 7.31
N GLN A 123 6.26 12.85 7.66
CA GLN A 123 7.45 12.54 6.88
C GLN A 123 7.79 11.04 6.89
N GLU A 124 7.72 10.39 8.06
CA GLU A 124 8.00 8.94 8.17
C GLU A 124 6.93 8.11 7.46
N PHE A 125 5.65 8.48 7.60
CA PHE A 125 4.58 7.83 6.85
C PHE A 125 4.78 7.98 5.34
N GLU A 126 5.14 9.17 4.87
CA GLU A 126 5.38 9.41 3.45
C GLU A 126 6.58 8.60 2.93
N LYS A 127 7.64 8.41 3.73
CA LYS A 127 8.77 7.51 3.36
C LYS A 127 8.30 6.07 3.13
N ILE A 128 7.44 5.55 4.01
CA ILE A 128 6.86 4.20 3.86
C ILE A 128 6.06 4.12 2.57
N LEU A 129 5.15 5.07 2.33
CA LEU A 129 4.31 5.10 1.14
C LEU A 129 5.15 5.21 -0.14
N TYR A 130 6.21 6.01 -0.13
CA TYR A 130 7.08 6.22 -1.28
C TYR A 130 7.84 4.94 -1.66
N LEU A 131 8.47 4.28 -0.68
CA LEU A 131 9.12 2.99 -0.94
C LEU A 131 8.10 1.93 -1.40
N ALA A 132 6.93 1.86 -0.75
CA ALA A 132 5.86 0.95 -1.12
C ALA A 132 5.43 1.14 -2.58
N CYS A 133 5.25 2.38 -3.05
CA CYS A 133 4.93 2.69 -4.44
C CYS A 133 5.96 2.08 -5.41
N ILE A 134 7.25 2.26 -5.14
CA ILE A 134 8.33 1.72 -5.98
C ILE A 134 8.28 0.19 -6.03
N ARG A 135 8.06 -0.46 -4.88
CA ARG A 135 8.11 -1.92 -4.76
C ARG A 135 6.86 -2.60 -5.33
N ILE A 136 5.68 -2.00 -5.15
CA ILE A 136 4.44 -2.43 -5.80
C ILE A 136 4.58 -2.28 -7.32
N ALA A 137 5.05 -1.13 -7.81
CA ALA A 137 5.25 -0.90 -9.25
C ALA A 137 6.21 -1.92 -9.88
N ASN A 138 7.31 -2.26 -9.21
CA ASN A 138 8.25 -3.28 -9.69
C ASN A 138 7.61 -4.69 -9.70
N SER A 139 6.83 -5.04 -8.68
CA SER A 139 6.17 -6.35 -8.58
C SER A 139 5.10 -6.51 -9.66
N PHE A 140 4.28 -5.48 -9.86
CA PHE A 140 3.30 -5.41 -10.94
C PHE A 140 3.97 -5.56 -12.31
N THR A 141 4.97 -4.73 -12.62
CA THR A 141 5.61 -4.74 -13.95
C THR A 141 6.36 -6.04 -14.24
N SER A 142 6.94 -6.68 -13.22
CA SER A 142 7.55 -8.01 -13.34
C SER A 142 6.52 -9.08 -13.73
N LYS A 143 5.36 -9.11 -13.07
CA LYS A 143 4.29 -10.08 -13.40
C LYS A 143 3.61 -9.77 -14.72
N TYR A 144 3.44 -8.49 -15.06
CA TYR A 144 2.99 -8.07 -16.38
C TYR A 144 3.94 -8.56 -17.49
N ALA A 145 5.26 -8.39 -17.31
CA ALA A 145 6.24 -8.91 -18.26
C ALA A 145 6.19 -10.44 -18.41
N LYS A 146 5.89 -11.20 -17.35
CA LYS A 146 5.64 -12.65 -17.46
C LYS A 146 4.37 -12.95 -18.28
N TYR A 147 3.33 -12.15 -18.11
CA TYR A 147 2.13 -12.29 -18.93
C TYR A 147 2.44 -12.08 -20.41
N GLU A 148 3.10 -10.97 -20.75
CA GLU A 148 3.46 -10.62 -22.13
C GLU A 148 4.41 -11.65 -22.76
N ASN A 149 5.42 -12.11 -22.04
CA ASN A 149 6.42 -12.99 -22.64
C ASN A 149 6.03 -14.48 -22.63
N TYR A 150 5.09 -14.88 -21.75
CA TYR A 150 4.79 -16.29 -21.54
C TYR A 150 3.31 -16.59 -21.30
N TYR A 151 2.67 -16.02 -20.26
CA TYR A 151 1.35 -16.53 -19.85
C TYR A 151 0.28 -16.38 -20.94
N GLN A 152 0.32 -15.31 -21.75
CA GLN A 152 -0.64 -15.12 -22.84
C GLN A 152 -0.57 -16.21 -23.94
N THR A 153 0.54 -16.95 -24.01
CA THR A 153 0.72 -18.06 -24.97
C THR A 153 -0.03 -19.32 -24.55
N LEU A 154 -0.38 -19.45 -23.27
CA LEU A 154 -1.01 -20.62 -22.67
C LEU A 154 -2.50 -20.68 -23.01
N SER A 155 -2.99 -21.86 -23.40
CA SER A 155 -4.38 -22.07 -23.85
C SER A 155 -5.41 -21.78 -22.76
N HIS A 156 -5.10 -22.08 -21.50
CA HIS A 156 -6.00 -21.81 -20.37
C HIS A 156 -6.02 -20.35 -19.92
N VAL A 157 -5.06 -19.52 -20.38
CA VAL A 157 -4.96 -18.08 -20.08
C VAL A 157 -5.59 -17.21 -21.16
N ARG A 158 -5.43 -17.60 -22.43
CA ARG A 158 -5.87 -16.81 -23.58
C ARG A 158 -7.36 -16.45 -23.49
N GLU A 159 -7.70 -15.24 -23.93
CA GLU A 159 -9.07 -14.70 -23.95
C GLU A 159 -9.76 -14.57 -22.58
N LYS A 160 -9.03 -14.76 -21.47
CA LYS A 160 -9.57 -14.59 -20.11
C LYS A 160 -8.98 -13.38 -19.40
N PRO A 161 -9.70 -12.80 -18.43
CA PRO A 161 -9.15 -11.78 -17.55
C PRO A 161 -7.89 -12.27 -16.83
N PHE A 162 -6.91 -11.38 -16.68
CA PHE A 162 -5.67 -11.62 -15.95
C PHE A 162 -5.57 -10.66 -14.77
N VAL A 163 -5.42 -11.22 -13.57
CA VAL A 163 -5.40 -10.49 -12.31
C VAL A 163 -4.05 -10.66 -11.64
N ILE A 164 -3.48 -9.57 -11.13
CA ILE A 164 -2.24 -9.64 -10.33
C ILE A 164 -2.62 -9.47 -8.86
N CYS A 165 -2.24 -10.41 -8.02
CA CYS A 165 -2.51 -10.37 -6.59
C CYS A 165 -1.24 -9.97 -5.82
N ILE A 166 -1.23 -8.79 -5.20
CA ILE A 166 -0.05 -8.19 -4.56
C ILE A 166 -0.27 -8.07 -3.05
N ALA A 167 0.69 -8.53 -2.25
CA ALA A 167 0.74 -8.23 -0.81
C ALA A 167 2.03 -7.51 -0.40
N PRO A 168 1.96 -6.53 0.51
CA PRO A 168 3.10 -5.71 0.89
C PRO A 168 3.96 -6.35 1.99
N PHE A 169 5.23 -6.63 1.69
CA PHE A 169 6.24 -7.14 2.63
C PHE A 169 7.62 -6.50 2.42
N GLU A 170 7.66 -5.28 1.89
CA GLU A 170 8.90 -4.66 1.42
C GLU A 170 9.75 -3.95 2.48
N GLN A 171 9.20 -3.73 3.67
CA GLN A 171 9.85 -2.93 4.72
C GLN A 171 9.17 -3.14 6.08
N PRO A 172 9.84 -2.81 7.21
CA PRO A 172 9.19 -2.75 8.51
C PRO A 172 7.94 -1.86 8.46
N PHE A 173 6.88 -2.28 9.15
CA PHE A 173 5.61 -1.56 9.19
C PHE A 173 4.93 -1.34 7.82
N ALA A 174 5.26 -2.16 6.81
CA ALA A 174 4.64 -2.07 5.47
C ALA A 174 3.11 -2.01 5.52
N PHE A 175 2.46 -2.69 6.47
CA PHE A 175 1.00 -2.70 6.65
C PHE A 175 0.39 -1.32 6.96
N ILE A 176 1.15 -0.35 7.49
CA ILE A 176 0.67 1.02 7.78
C ILE A 176 0.28 1.76 6.50
N GLN A 177 0.78 1.34 5.34
CA GLN A 177 0.41 1.93 4.06
C GLN A 177 -1.08 1.81 3.74
N ASN A 178 -1.80 0.90 4.41
CA ASN A 178 -3.18 0.51 4.11
C ASN A 178 -3.32 0.26 2.60
N ASP A 179 -4.18 1.03 1.92
CA ASP A 179 -4.44 0.93 0.50
C ASP A 179 -3.79 2.08 -0.31
N VAL A 180 -3.13 3.04 0.36
CA VAL A 180 -2.70 4.31 -0.25
C VAL A 180 -1.63 4.11 -1.32
N ALA A 181 -0.61 3.30 -1.06
CA ALA A 181 0.50 3.12 -2.02
C ALA A 181 0.08 2.36 -3.28
N VAL A 182 -0.76 1.31 -3.15
CA VAL A 182 -1.29 0.60 -4.32
C VAL A 182 -2.22 1.51 -5.13
N ARG A 183 -3.03 2.35 -4.47
CA ARG A 183 -3.88 3.34 -5.13
C ARG A 183 -3.06 4.38 -5.91
N ARG A 184 -1.96 4.88 -5.33
CA ARG A 184 -0.99 5.76 -6.04
C ARG A 184 -0.41 5.05 -7.26
N VAL A 185 0.02 3.80 -7.16
CA VAL A 185 0.60 3.07 -8.30
C VAL A 185 -0.41 2.86 -9.42
N LEU A 186 -1.63 2.46 -9.08
CA LEU A 186 -2.63 2.09 -10.08
C LEU A 186 -3.36 3.30 -10.66
N TYR A 187 -3.69 4.31 -9.87
CA TYR A 187 -4.52 5.44 -10.33
C TYR A 187 -3.82 6.79 -10.27
N ALA A 188 -2.56 6.86 -9.83
CA ALA A 188 -1.85 8.10 -9.50
C ALA A 188 -2.55 8.95 -8.42
N TYR A 189 -3.66 8.49 -7.85
CA TYR A 189 -4.43 9.21 -6.84
C TYR A 189 -3.81 9.03 -5.46
N ASN A 190 -3.62 10.14 -4.74
CA ASN A 190 -3.08 10.14 -3.38
C ASN A 190 -4.21 10.17 -2.34
N GLU A 191 -4.84 11.33 -2.19
CA GLU A 191 -5.84 11.61 -1.15
C GLU A 191 -6.70 12.82 -1.53
N PRO A 192 -7.93 12.93 -1.01
CA PRO A 192 -8.75 14.11 -1.23
C PRO A 192 -8.21 15.29 -0.42
N LEU A 193 -8.28 16.48 -1.00
CA LEU A 193 -7.99 17.74 -0.30
C LEU A 193 -9.29 18.28 0.28
N TYR A 194 -9.30 18.54 1.59
CA TYR A 194 -10.48 19.04 2.28
C TYR A 194 -10.13 19.89 3.51
N PHE A 195 -11.10 20.67 3.96
CA PHE A 195 -11.14 21.26 5.28
C PHE A 195 -12.48 20.95 5.95
N ASP A 196 -12.49 20.93 7.27
CA ASP A 196 -13.72 20.83 8.04
C ASP A 196 -14.14 22.26 8.40
N ASP A 197 -15.35 22.66 8.01
CA ASP A 197 -15.92 23.98 8.25
C ASP A 197 -16.07 24.20 9.77
N ILE A 198 -15.59 25.34 10.26
CA ILE A 198 -15.49 25.59 11.71
C ILE A 198 -16.86 25.77 12.36
N ASP A 199 -17.82 26.33 11.61
CA ASP A 199 -19.14 26.70 12.14
C ASP A 199 -20.11 25.52 12.10
N THR A 200 -20.05 24.72 11.03
CA THR A 200 -20.97 23.61 10.77
C THR A 200 -20.37 22.24 11.10
N GLY A 201 -19.04 22.11 11.12
CA GLY A 201 -18.33 20.83 11.22
C GLY A 201 -18.38 19.99 9.93
N GLU A 202 -18.96 20.51 8.85
CA GLU A 202 -19.08 19.81 7.58
C GLU A 202 -17.75 19.73 6.84
N ARG A 203 -17.49 18.59 6.19
CA ARG A 203 -16.29 18.38 5.38
C ARG A 203 -16.48 18.97 3.99
N VAL A 204 -15.67 19.97 3.65
CA VAL A 204 -15.66 20.62 2.34
C VAL A 204 -14.49 20.11 1.52
N PHE A 205 -14.79 19.38 0.45
CA PHE A 205 -13.81 18.92 -0.52
C PHE A 205 -13.41 20.07 -1.45
N ILE A 206 -12.11 20.33 -1.56
CA ILE A 206 -11.55 21.40 -2.39
C ILE A 206 -10.75 20.89 -3.57
N GLY A 207 -10.48 19.59 -3.65
CA GLY A 207 -9.78 18.99 -4.77
C GLY A 207 -9.14 17.66 -4.40
N GLU A 208 -8.11 17.27 -5.14
CA GLU A 208 -7.45 15.97 -5.00
C GLU A 208 -5.94 16.11 -5.18
N SER A 209 -5.17 15.35 -4.39
CA SER A 209 -3.73 15.21 -4.55
C SER A 209 -3.42 13.98 -5.40
N GLU A 210 -2.38 14.07 -6.23
CA GLU A 210 -1.88 12.98 -7.06
C GLU A 210 -0.39 12.71 -6.77
N ILE A 211 0.08 11.53 -7.15
CA ILE A 211 1.50 11.15 -7.25
C ILE A 211 1.71 10.52 -8.63
N PRO A 212 1.95 11.32 -9.68
CA PRO A 212 2.11 10.80 -11.04
C PRO A 212 3.46 10.10 -11.24
N VAL A 213 4.48 10.44 -10.45
CA VAL A 213 5.83 9.89 -10.59
C VAL A 213 6.50 9.73 -9.23
N VAL A 214 7.27 8.65 -9.09
CA VAL A 214 8.24 8.47 -8.01
C VAL A 214 9.62 8.17 -8.59
N TYR A 215 10.67 8.38 -7.82
CA TYR A 215 12.05 8.24 -8.25
C TYR A 215 12.73 7.13 -7.43
N LYS A 216 13.50 6.27 -8.09
CA LYS A 216 14.34 5.28 -7.41
C LYS A 216 15.61 5.96 -6.88
N ASP A 217 16.33 5.30 -5.98
CA ASP A 217 17.61 5.78 -5.43
C ASP A 217 18.64 6.17 -6.50
N ASN A 218 18.62 5.48 -7.63
CA ASN A 218 19.51 5.75 -8.77
C ASN A 218 19.04 6.92 -9.66
N GLY A 219 17.98 7.65 -9.25
CA GLY A 219 17.39 8.76 -10.00
C GLY A 219 16.43 8.36 -11.13
N SER A 220 16.26 7.06 -11.41
CA SER A 220 15.33 6.62 -12.46
C SER A 220 13.87 6.88 -12.07
N LYS A 221 13.09 7.37 -13.05
CA LYS A 221 11.68 7.70 -12.88
C LYS A 221 10.80 6.44 -12.98
N VAL A 222 9.77 6.37 -12.14
CA VAL A 222 8.69 5.39 -12.21
C VAL A 222 7.38 6.15 -12.38
N GLN A 223 6.85 6.13 -13.60
CA GLN A 223 5.58 6.77 -13.95
C GLN A 223 4.41 5.93 -13.41
N LEU A 224 3.67 6.45 -12.42
CA LEU A 224 2.51 5.79 -11.82
C LEU A 224 1.24 5.99 -12.65
N GLY A 225 0.08 5.56 -12.13
CA GLY A 225 -1.20 5.58 -12.84
C GLY A 225 -1.34 4.45 -13.85
N PHE A 226 -0.96 3.23 -13.47
CA PHE A 226 -0.97 2.06 -14.38
C PHE A 226 -2.34 1.73 -14.98
N PHE A 227 -3.42 2.09 -14.30
CA PHE A 227 -4.82 1.97 -14.73
C PHE A 227 -5.46 3.34 -15.04
N ALA A 228 -4.65 4.40 -15.14
CA ALA A 228 -5.08 5.73 -15.57
C ALA A 228 -4.96 5.93 -17.09
N ASP A 229 -4.35 4.98 -17.82
CA ASP A 229 -4.19 4.99 -19.27
C ASP A 229 -4.13 3.56 -19.87
N GLN A 230 -3.79 3.46 -21.17
CA GLN A 230 -3.80 2.21 -21.92
C GLN A 230 -2.48 1.39 -21.83
N ARG A 231 -1.53 1.72 -20.94
CA ARG A 231 -0.25 0.99 -20.86
C ARG A 231 -0.39 -0.47 -20.45
N PHE A 232 -1.38 -0.81 -19.61
CA PHE A 232 -1.52 -2.15 -19.03
C PHE A 232 -2.90 -2.78 -19.30
N VAL A 233 -3.39 -2.61 -20.53
CA VAL A 233 -4.73 -3.08 -20.96
C VAL A 233 -4.93 -4.59 -20.86
N ASP A 234 -3.86 -5.39 -20.78
CA ASP A 234 -3.97 -6.84 -20.61
C ASP A 234 -4.14 -7.28 -19.14
N VAL A 235 -3.95 -6.38 -18.17
CA VAL A 235 -4.27 -6.63 -16.76
C VAL A 235 -5.68 -6.12 -16.46
N SER A 236 -6.54 -7.02 -16.01
CA SER A 236 -7.96 -6.75 -15.73
C SER A 236 -8.20 -6.05 -14.41
N ALA A 237 -7.45 -6.46 -13.38
CA ALA A 237 -7.55 -5.94 -12.03
C ALA A 237 -6.30 -6.26 -11.20
N VAL A 238 -6.18 -5.61 -10.06
CA VAL A 238 -5.23 -5.99 -8.99
C VAL A 238 -6.01 -6.35 -7.73
N ILE A 239 -5.69 -7.49 -7.12
CA ILE A 239 -6.15 -7.84 -5.77
C ILE A 239 -5.02 -7.50 -4.79
N PHE A 240 -5.35 -6.84 -3.68
CA PHE A 240 -4.37 -6.38 -2.71
C PHE A 240 -4.86 -6.53 -1.27
N SER A 241 -3.97 -6.83 -0.33
CA SER A 241 -4.29 -6.78 1.10
C SER A 241 -3.05 -6.46 1.93
N SER A 242 -3.12 -5.40 2.74
CA SER A 242 -2.14 -5.09 3.78
C SER A 242 -2.47 -5.78 5.12
N THR A 243 -3.65 -6.38 5.25
CA THR A 243 -4.14 -7.07 6.46
C THR A 243 -3.97 -8.59 6.38
N ALA A 244 -3.59 -9.14 5.23
CA ALA A 244 -3.15 -10.54 5.10
C ALA A 244 -1.80 -10.73 5.79
N THR A 245 -1.81 -10.77 7.12
CA THR A 245 -0.64 -10.91 7.99
C THR A 245 -0.89 -11.98 9.05
N MET A 246 0.10 -12.22 9.91
CA MET A 246 -0.08 -13.10 11.07
C MET A 246 -1.23 -12.65 11.98
N THR A 247 -1.54 -11.36 12.06
CA THR A 247 -2.69 -10.84 12.83
C THR A 247 -4.00 -11.46 12.34
N LYS A 248 -4.19 -11.60 11.02
CA LYS A 248 -5.37 -12.28 10.44
C LYS A 248 -5.46 -13.74 10.85
N VAL A 249 -4.34 -14.47 10.78
CA VAL A 249 -4.28 -15.88 11.24
C VAL A 249 -4.66 -15.98 12.71
N ARG A 250 -4.15 -15.07 13.54
CA ARG A 250 -4.48 -15.01 14.97
C ARG A 250 -5.93 -14.65 15.23
N ALA A 251 -6.55 -13.79 14.42
CA ALA A 251 -7.97 -13.48 14.54
C ALA A 251 -8.83 -14.72 14.24
N LEU A 252 -8.53 -15.41 13.14
CA LEU A 252 -9.30 -16.54 12.62
C LEU A 252 -9.02 -17.88 13.33
N SER A 253 -7.90 -18.00 14.05
CA SER A 253 -7.56 -19.25 14.75
C SER A 253 -8.45 -19.49 15.96
N LYS A 254 -8.54 -20.74 16.42
CA LYS A 254 -9.25 -21.06 17.67
C LYS A 254 -8.61 -20.35 18.86
N LYS A 255 -9.43 -20.06 19.87
CA LYS A 255 -8.95 -19.56 21.17
C LYS A 255 -7.92 -20.50 21.78
N ASN A 256 -6.87 -19.91 22.35
CA ASN A 256 -5.94 -20.59 23.25
C ASN A 256 -6.11 -19.94 24.63
N ASP A 257 -6.63 -20.70 25.62
CA ASP A 257 -6.90 -20.18 26.97
C ASP A 257 -5.62 -19.71 27.70
N GLN A 258 -4.44 -20.09 27.21
CA GLN A 258 -3.14 -19.66 27.74
C GLN A 258 -2.64 -18.35 27.11
N GLN A 259 -3.33 -17.82 26.09
CA GLN A 259 -3.00 -16.55 25.46
C GLN A 259 -4.07 -15.50 25.72
N HIS A 260 -3.67 -14.35 26.27
CA HIS A 260 -4.49 -13.16 26.30
C HIS A 260 -4.07 -12.25 25.14
N ILE A 261 -4.91 -12.16 24.11
CA ILE A 261 -4.64 -11.34 22.92
C ILE A 261 -5.62 -10.17 22.91
N ILE A 262 -5.08 -8.97 22.76
CA ILE A 262 -5.86 -7.76 22.51
C ILE A 262 -5.65 -7.37 21.05
N PHE A 263 -6.74 -7.24 20.31
CA PHE A 263 -6.75 -6.70 18.96
C PHE A 263 -6.97 -5.20 19.00
N GLN A 264 -6.26 -4.51 18.13
CA GLN A 264 -6.44 -3.09 17.84
C GLN A 264 -6.72 -2.98 16.35
N ALA A 265 -7.85 -2.41 15.96
CA ALA A 265 -8.23 -2.29 14.56
C ALA A 265 -8.92 -0.97 14.26
N LEU A 266 -8.85 -0.56 13.00
CA LEU A 266 -9.64 0.54 12.46
C LEU A 266 -10.60 -0.01 11.40
N ARG A 267 -11.88 0.30 11.54
CA ARG A 267 -12.92 -0.07 10.56
C ARG A 267 -13.50 1.18 9.91
N TYR A 268 -13.86 1.07 8.64
CA TYR A 268 -14.48 2.16 7.88
C TYR A 268 -15.84 2.51 8.47
N ASN A 269 -16.09 3.82 8.61
CA ASN A 269 -17.37 4.34 9.05
C ASN A 269 -18.06 5.03 7.87
N ALA A 270 -19.20 4.49 7.45
CA ALA A 270 -20.03 5.12 6.42
C ALA A 270 -20.89 6.29 6.95
N GLU A 271 -20.96 6.45 8.28
CA GLU A 271 -21.85 7.40 8.95
C GLU A 271 -21.11 8.57 9.61
N ASP A 272 -19.77 8.54 9.60
CA ASP A 272 -18.92 9.58 10.22
C ASP A 272 -17.64 9.79 9.38
N ASN A 273 -17.03 10.95 9.56
CA ASN A 273 -15.75 11.34 8.98
C ASN A 273 -14.54 10.67 9.65
N CYS A 274 -14.77 9.96 10.77
CA CYS A 274 -13.76 9.22 11.54
C CYS A 274 -13.97 7.70 11.44
N PRO A 275 -12.90 6.89 11.30
CA PRO A 275 -13.01 5.44 11.36
C PRO A 275 -13.43 4.97 12.76
N ILE A 276 -14.00 3.77 12.85
CA ILE A 276 -14.38 3.13 14.11
C ILE A 276 -13.13 2.47 14.71
N PRO A 277 -12.62 2.93 15.87
CA PRO A 277 -11.54 2.27 16.56
C PRO A 277 -12.07 1.06 17.35
N ILE A 278 -11.36 -0.06 17.23
CA ILE A 278 -11.65 -1.30 17.95
C ILE A 278 -10.47 -1.60 18.86
N VAL A 279 -10.76 -1.86 20.14
CA VAL A 279 -9.80 -2.40 21.12
C VAL A 279 -10.51 -3.49 21.90
N GLU A 280 -10.33 -4.74 21.47
CA GLU A 280 -11.13 -5.88 21.93
C GLU A 280 -10.25 -7.07 22.27
N SER A 281 -10.70 -7.90 23.21
CA SER A 281 -10.08 -9.18 23.46
C SER A 281 -10.34 -10.15 22.29
N LYS A 282 -9.53 -11.21 22.13
CA LYS A 282 -9.82 -12.25 21.12
C LYS A 282 -11.23 -12.85 21.25
N ASP A 283 -11.79 -12.86 22.44
CA ASP A 283 -13.13 -13.41 22.70
C ASP A 283 -14.24 -12.56 22.07
N GLU A 284 -13.99 -11.26 21.90
CA GLU A 284 -14.95 -10.28 21.39
C GLU A 284 -14.63 -9.89 19.94
N TYR A 285 -13.34 -9.89 19.56
CA TYR A 285 -12.89 -9.46 18.25
C TYR A 285 -13.32 -10.42 17.14
N VAL A 286 -14.05 -9.90 16.16
CA VAL A 286 -14.52 -10.65 14.99
C VAL A 286 -13.91 -10.08 13.72
N GLU A 287 -13.37 -10.99 12.90
CA GLU A 287 -12.84 -10.71 11.57
C GLU A 287 -13.13 -11.90 10.64
N THR A 288 -13.40 -11.62 9.37
CA THR A 288 -13.62 -12.61 8.33
C THR A 288 -12.35 -12.87 7.52
N LEU A 289 -12.36 -13.92 6.72
CA LEU A 289 -11.24 -14.21 5.81
C LEU A 289 -11.02 -13.05 4.82
N LEU A 290 -12.09 -12.43 4.33
CA LEU A 290 -12.07 -11.41 3.27
C LEU A 290 -11.83 -9.98 3.79
N ASP A 291 -12.01 -9.72 5.09
CA ASP A 291 -11.81 -8.40 5.69
C ASP A 291 -10.44 -7.79 5.33
N GLY A 292 -10.45 -6.56 4.79
CA GLY A 292 -9.23 -5.85 4.38
C GLY A 292 -8.64 -6.33 3.04
N LEU A 293 -9.42 -7.05 2.23
CA LEU A 293 -9.10 -7.33 0.84
C LEU A 293 -9.61 -6.21 -0.06
N HIS A 294 -8.78 -5.78 -1.00
CA HIS A 294 -9.05 -4.72 -1.96
C HIS A 294 -8.98 -5.26 -3.39
N ILE A 295 -9.85 -4.76 -4.27
CA ILE A 295 -9.82 -5.04 -5.71
C ILE A 295 -9.81 -3.73 -6.48
N TYR A 296 -8.79 -3.53 -7.30
CA TYR A 296 -8.62 -2.35 -8.14
C TYR A 296 -8.93 -2.72 -9.58
N ILE A 297 -9.98 -2.12 -10.15
CA ILE A 297 -10.42 -2.41 -11.52
C ILE A 297 -9.64 -1.56 -12.52
N ASN A 298 -9.14 -2.18 -13.59
CA ASN A 298 -8.59 -1.45 -14.72
C ASN A 298 -9.72 -1.04 -15.70
N PRO A 299 -10.08 0.25 -15.81
CA PRO A 299 -11.14 0.69 -16.72
C PRO A 299 -10.80 0.48 -18.20
N PHE A 300 -9.50 0.36 -18.53
CA PHE A 300 -8.98 0.16 -19.88
C PHE A 300 -8.75 -1.32 -20.23
N ALA A 301 -9.07 -2.27 -19.35
CA ALA A 301 -8.81 -3.68 -19.60
C ALA A 301 -9.49 -4.22 -20.88
N LYS A 302 -8.71 -4.88 -21.74
CA LYS A 302 -9.17 -5.62 -22.94
C LYS A 302 -10.15 -6.74 -22.57
N ARG A 303 -9.95 -7.37 -21.41
CA ARG A 303 -10.78 -8.43 -20.86
C ARG A 303 -11.15 -8.03 -19.44
N ARG A 304 -12.40 -7.63 -19.20
CA ARG A 304 -12.83 -7.11 -17.90
C ARG A 304 -13.05 -8.24 -16.91
N LEU A 305 -12.65 -8.03 -15.65
CA LEU A 305 -12.98 -8.93 -14.56
C LEU A 305 -14.48 -8.84 -14.27
N ASN A 306 -15.17 -9.98 -14.19
CA ASN A 306 -16.52 -10.02 -13.63
C ASN A 306 -16.43 -9.89 -12.11
N ILE A 307 -17.06 -8.87 -11.55
CA ILE A 307 -16.98 -8.52 -10.13
C ILE A 307 -18.03 -9.19 -9.25
N GLU A 308 -19.00 -9.91 -9.82
CA GLU A 308 -20.22 -10.35 -9.13
C GLU A 308 -19.95 -11.19 -7.88
N HIS A 309 -18.97 -12.10 -7.91
CA HIS A 309 -18.59 -12.90 -6.73
C HIS A 309 -17.98 -12.08 -5.59
N PHE A 310 -17.39 -10.92 -5.91
CA PHE A 310 -16.73 -10.03 -4.97
C PHE A 310 -17.67 -8.94 -4.45
N SER A 311 -18.63 -8.52 -5.27
CA SER A 311 -19.61 -7.50 -4.93
C SER A 311 -20.43 -7.91 -3.72
N GLY A 312 -20.61 -6.96 -2.79
CA GLY A 312 -21.38 -7.21 -1.60
C GLY A 312 -20.76 -8.22 -0.62
N ARG A 313 -19.43 -8.29 -0.58
CA ARG A 313 -18.63 -8.98 0.44
C ARG A 313 -17.91 -7.98 1.33
N GLU A 314 -17.11 -8.45 2.27
CA GLU A 314 -16.20 -7.66 3.12
C GLU A 314 -14.96 -7.16 2.35
N ILE A 315 -15.12 -6.86 1.06
CA ILE A 315 -14.07 -6.50 0.10
C ILE A 315 -14.32 -5.06 -0.37
N ALA A 316 -13.28 -4.23 -0.40
CA ALA A 316 -13.35 -2.92 -1.03
C ALA A 316 -13.06 -3.02 -2.53
N ILE A 317 -13.92 -2.46 -3.38
CA ILE A 317 -13.73 -2.43 -4.83
C ILE A 317 -13.51 -1.00 -5.29
N HIS A 318 -12.38 -0.76 -5.93
CA HIS A 318 -11.94 0.56 -6.38
C HIS A 318 -12.05 0.67 -7.90
N TYR A 319 -12.54 1.82 -8.35
CA TYR A 319 -12.72 2.19 -9.74
C TYR A 319 -12.04 3.52 -10.02
N TYR A 320 -11.42 3.63 -11.19
CA TYR A 320 -10.99 4.90 -11.75
C TYR A 320 -11.91 5.28 -12.90
N LEU A 321 -12.46 6.49 -12.86
CA LEU A 321 -13.34 7.07 -13.87
C LEU A 321 -12.51 8.00 -14.77
N PRO A 322 -12.10 7.57 -15.98
CA PRO A 322 -11.06 8.29 -16.72
C PRO A 322 -11.48 9.66 -17.26
N LYS A 323 -12.78 9.91 -17.45
CA LYS A 323 -13.26 11.20 -17.96
C LYS A 323 -13.19 12.28 -16.89
N GLU A 324 -13.55 11.90 -15.67
CA GLU A 324 -13.59 12.75 -14.49
C GLU A 324 -12.24 12.78 -13.77
N LYS A 325 -11.31 11.86 -14.12
CA LYS A 325 -10.06 11.57 -13.41
C LYS A 325 -10.27 11.26 -11.92
N TYR A 326 -11.41 10.67 -11.60
CA TYR A 326 -11.89 10.48 -10.24
C TYR A 326 -11.77 9.03 -9.79
N CYS A 327 -11.45 8.81 -8.52
CA CYS A 327 -11.46 7.48 -7.90
C CYS A 327 -12.73 7.26 -7.09
N GLN A 328 -13.50 6.23 -7.44
CA GLN A 328 -14.65 5.78 -6.67
C GLN A 328 -14.32 4.48 -5.95
N THR A 329 -14.75 4.34 -4.69
CA THR A 329 -14.62 3.09 -3.93
C THR A 329 -15.99 2.61 -3.47
N ASP A 330 -16.33 1.38 -3.81
CA ASP A 330 -17.42 0.62 -3.19
C ASP A 330 -16.87 -0.09 -1.96
N VAL A 331 -17.28 0.37 -0.78
CA VAL A 331 -16.82 -0.14 0.51
C VAL A 331 -17.98 -0.12 1.50
N ARG A 332 -18.10 -1.18 2.28
CA ARG A 332 -19.17 -1.33 3.27
C ARG A 332 -18.80 -0.71 4.60
N HIS A 333 -19.79 -0.17 5.30
CA HIS A 333 -19.68 0.17 6.72
C HIS A 333 -19.06 -1.01 7.48
N GLY A 334 -18.07 -0.73 8.33
CA GLY A 334 -17.35 -1.73 9.09
C GLY A 334 -16.19 -2.41 8.35
N PHE A 335 -15.89 -2.08 7.09
CA PHE A 335 -14.75 -2.65 6.36
C PHE A 335 -13.43 -2.48 7.12
N LEU A 336 -12.63 -3.54 7.24
CA LEU A 336 -11.36 -3.50 7.96
C LEU A 336 -10.29 -2.69 7.20
N ILE A 337 -9.89 -1.54 7.74
CA ILE A 337 -8.83 -0.68 7.17
C ILE A 337 -7.46 -1.18 7.62
N SER A 338 -7.30 -1.44 8.92
CA SER A 338 -6.05 -1.90 9.50
C SER A 338 -6.29 -2.68 10.78
N HIS A 339 -5.32 -3.52 11.15
CA HIS A 339 -5.32 -4.24 12.42
C HIS A 339 -3.93 -4.49 12.97
N GLY A 340 -3.88 -4.77 14.26
CA GLY A 340 -2.72 -5.24 15.00
C GLY A 340 -3.19 -6.06 16.19
N CYS A 341 -2.28 -6.81 16.80
CA CYS A 341 -2.59 -7.51 18.03
C CYS A 341 -1.38 -7.57 18.95
N ILE A 342 -1.65 -7.54 20.25
CA ILE A 342 -0.65 -7.65 21.31
C ILE A 342 -0.98 -8.89 22.13
N THR A 343 0.03 -9.71 22.39
CA THR A 343 -0.08 -10.84 23.32
C THR A 343 0.34 -10.38 24.71
N LEU A 344 -0.56 -10.41 25.67
CA LEU A 344 -0.22 -10.27 27.07
C LEU A 344 0.20 -11.64 27.61
N ASN A 345 1.49 -11.81 27.88
CA ASN A 345 2.05 -13.08 28.34
C ASN A 345 2.66 -12.94 29.73
N SER A 346 2.40 -13.93 30.60
CA SER A 346 3.00 -14.07 31.93
C SER A 346 4.25 -14.96 31.94
N ASN A 347 4.51 -15.77 30.89
CA ASN A 347 5.67 -16.66 30.80
C ASN A 347 6.93 -15.94 30.28
N LYS A 348 7.85 -15.63 31.21
CA LYS A 348 9.12 -14.95 30.94
C LYS A 348 10.05 -15.70 29.98
N LYS A 349 10.07 -17.04 29.98
CA LYS A 349 11.00 -17.83 29.16
C LYS A 349 10.67 -17.74 27.68
N ASP A 350 9.39 -17.82 27.35
CA ASP A 350 8.93 -17.72 25.96
C ASP A 350 9.05 -16.27 25.45
N LEU A 351 8.81 -15.27 26.31
CA LEU A 351 9.09 -13.87 25.99
C LEU A 351 10.58 -13.64 25.68
N MET A 352 11.50 -14.29 26.40
CA MET A 352 12.93 -14.23 26.09
C MET A 352 13.27 -14.88 24.75
N ASN A 353 12.67 -16.03 24.43
CA ASN A 353 12.88 -16.70 23.14
C ASN A 353 12.36 -15.85 21.98
N VAL A 354 11.15 -15.29 22.09
CA VAL A 354 10.57 -14.40 21.08
C VAL A 354 11.43 -13.14 20.94
N LYS A 355 11.86 -12.53 22.05
CA LYS A 355 12.76 -11.37 22.00
C LYS A 355 14.09 -11.71 21.31
N ALA A 356 14.68 -12.87 21.57
CA ALA A 356 15.92 -13.30 20.92
C ALA A 356 15.78 -13.46 19.40
N ILE A 357 14.62 -13.94 18.93
CA ILE A 357 14.30 -14.05 17.50
C ILE A 357 14.06 -12.67 16.87
N ILE A 358 13.38 -11.76 17.58
CA ILE A 358 13.14 -10.38 17.10
C ILE A 358 14.44 -9.56 17.11
N SER A 359 15.30 -9.73 18.12
CA SER A 359 16.54 -8.97 18.29
C SER A 359 17.71 -9.50 17.45
N SER A 360 17.53 -10.60 16.71
CA SER A 360 18.60 -11.17 15.88
C SER A 360 18.78 -10.34 14.61
N GLU A 361 19.68 -9.36 14.72
CA GLU A 361 20.35 -8.55 13.68
C GLU A 361 19.52 -8.12 12.47
N GLY A 362 19.03 -6.88 12.55
CA GLY A 362 18.73 -6.06 11.39
C GLY A 362 19.82 -5.01 11.13
N LYS A 363 20.59 -5.17 10.04
CA LYS A 363 21.66 -4.24 9.61
C LYS A 363 21.30 -3.50 8.32
N GLY A 364 20.04 -3.62 7.88
CA GLY A 364 19.57 -2.92 6.70
C GLY A 364 19.49 -1.40 6.95
N LYS A 365 19.72 -0.61 5.91
CA LYS A 365 19.43 0.83 6.00
C LYS A 365 17.92 1.08 5.91
N ALA A 366 17.44 2.10 6.62
CA ALA A 366 16.11 2.64 6.40
C ALA A 366 16.03 3.36 5.05
N PHE A 367 14.82 3.39 4.48
CA PHE A 367 14.55 4.22 3.31
C PHE A 367 14.61 5.70 3.65
N ASP A 368 15.15 6.47 2.72
CA ASP A 368 15.07 7.93 2.74
C ASP A 368 14.69 8.43 1.34
N PHE A 369 14.12 9.63 1.27
CA PHE A 369 13.71 10.17 -0.02
C PHE A 369 14.91 10.26 -0.98
N PRO A 370 14.70 9.93 -2.27
CA PRO A 370 15.72 10.18 -3.27
C PRO A 370 16.04 11.68 -3.31
N LYS A 371 17.29 12.02 -3.63
CA LYS A 371 17.70 13.42 -3.73
C LYS A 371 16.92 14.09 -4.86
N TRP A 372 16.04 15.02 -4.51
CA TRP A 372 15.40 15.95 -5.43
C TRP A 372 16.33 17.16 -5.61
N PRO A 373 16.89 17.40 -6.81
CA PRO A 373 17.80 18.53 -7.02
C PRO A 373 17.12 19.88 -6.76
N ASP A 374 17.79 20.74 -6.01
CA ASP A 374 17.36 22.12 -5.81
C ASP A 374 17.15 22.82 -7.16
N GLY A 375 15.99 23.45 -7.33
CA GLY A 375 15.62 24.18 -8.53
C GLY A 375 15.02 23.33 -9.66
N GLU A 376 14.85 22.02 -9.50
CA GLU A 376 14.16 21.18 -10.48
C GLU A 376 12.64 21.20 -10.28
N LEU A 377 11.90 21.70 -11.27
CA LEU A 377 10.43 21.61 -11.33
C LEU A 377 10.00 20.19 -11.72
N VAL A 378 9.21 19.56 -10.85
CA VAL A 378 8.62 18.23 -11.08
C VAL A 378 7.11 18.36 -11.11
N TYR A 379 6.49 17.71 -12.09
CA TYR A 379 5.03 17.61 -12.16
C TYR A 379 4.51 16.72 -11.04
N VAL A 380 3.58 17.24 -10.24
CA VAL A 380 2.97 16.51 -9.11
C VAL A 380 1.46 16.33 -9.27
N GLY A 381 0.86 16.88 -10.34
CA GLY A 381 -0.55 16.65 -10.67
C GLY A 381 -1.53 17.19 -9.62
N GLY A 382 -2.74 16.63 -9.62
CA GLY A 382 -3.81 17.01 -8.71
C GLY A 382 -4.44 18.38 -9.02
N ASN A 383 -5.44 18.74 -8.22
CA ASN A 383 -6.19 19.97 -8.36
C ASN A 383 -6.66 20.51 -7.00
N SER A 384 -6.91 21.82 -6.92
CA SER A 384 -7.53 22.49 -5.78
C SER A 384 -8.30 23.72 -6.27
N GLY A 385 -9.63 23.68 -6.22
CA GLY A 385 -10.49 24.71 -6.81
C GLY A 385 -10.19 24.89 -8.31
N PRO A 386 -9.90 26.11 -8.78
CA PRO A 386 -9.54 26.35 -10.19
C PRO A 386 -8.10 25.95 -10.54
N PHE A 387 -7.28 25.61 -9.54
CA PHE A 387 -5.86 25.33 -9.74
C PHE A 387 -5.62 23.87 -10.08
N ALA A 388 -4.91 23.62 -11.17
CA ALA A 388 -4.55 22.27 -11.62
C ALA A 388 -3.13 22.25 -12.19
N ASP A 389 -2.72 21.09 -12.72
CA ASP A 389 -1.42 20.89 -13.36
C ASP A 389 -0.24 21.36 -12.49
N ASN A 390 -0.27 20.98 -11.21
CA ASN A 390 0.68 21.47 -10.24
C ASN A 390 2.10 20.95 -10.50
N TYR A 391 3.08 21.84 -10.32
CA TYR A 391 4.50 21.53 -10.27
C TYR A 391 5.06 21.91 -8.90
N MET A 392 6.03 21.13 -8.42
CA MET A 392 6.77 21.40 -7.20
C MET A 392 8.26 21.54 -7.46
N ALA A 393 8.95 22.27 -6.59
CA ALA A 393 10.41 22.34 -6.57
C ALA A 393 10.90 22.69 -5.15
N HIS A 394 12.15 22.34 -4.84
CA HIS A 394 12.83 22.80 -3.63
C HIS A 394 13.83 23.90 -3.95
N TRP A 395 13.90 24.93 -3.10
CA TRP A 395 14.83 26.04 -3.25
C TRP A 395 15.14 26.70 -1.90
N LYS A 396 16.39 26.62 -1.42
CA LYS A 396 16.87 27.29 -0.20
C LYS A 396 15.98 27.04 1.04
N ASP A 397 15.71 25.77 1.30
CA ASP A 397 14.83 25.32 2.39
C ASP A 397 13.36 25.73 2.25
N TYR A 398 12.92 26.11 1.04
CA TYR A 398 11.50 26.26 0.71
C TYR A 398 11.06 25.16 -0.24
N THR A 399 9.81 24.75 -0.11
CA THR A 399 9.08 24.04 -1.15
C THR A 399 8.19 25.03 -1.89
N ILE A 400 8.35 25.08 -3.21
CA ILE A 400 7.59 25.92 -4.13
C ILE A 400 6.51 25.05 -4.77
N ILE A 401 5.28 25.57 -4.85
CA ILE A 401 4.21 25.08 -5.73
C ILE A 401 3.96 26.11 -6.82
N ILE A 402 3.95 25.64 -8.07
CA ILE A 402 3.49 26.38 -9.24
C ILE A 402 2.21 25.70 -9.72
N ALA A 403 1.12 26.44 -9.83
CA ALA A 403 -0.17 25.89 -10.24
C ALA A 403 -0.73 26.68 -11.41
N LYS A 404 -1.45 25.98 -12.29
CA LYS A 404 -2.15 26.59 -13.41
C LYS A 404 -3.55 26.98 -12.98
N ASP A 405 -3.93 28.24 -13.14
CA ASP A 405 -5.33 28.62 -13.04
C ASP A 405 -6.05 28.20 -14.33
N THR A 406 -7.06 27.35 -14.18
CA THR A 406 -7.80 26.80 -15.33
C THR A 406 -8.87 27.75 -15.86
N ILE A 407 -9.18 28.86 -15.18
CA ILE A 407 -10.19 29.84 -15.57
C ILE A 407 -9.62 30.83 -16.60
N ASP A 408 -8.48 31.45 -16.30
CA ASP A 408 -7.83 32.45 -17.14
C ASP A 408 -6.54 31.95 -17.83
N ASN A 409 -6.15 30.69 -17.55
CA ASN A 409 -5.06 29.98 -18.20
C ASN A 409 -3.69 30.64 -17.96
N ASP A 410 -3.48 31.18 -16.76
CA ASP A 410 -2.21 31.69 -16.28
C ASP A 410 -1.61 30.80 -15.16
N TRP A 411 -0.46 31.21 -14.62
CA TRP A 411 0.29 30.47 -13.62
C TRP A 411 0.51 31.29 -12.36
N CYS A 412 0.24 30.67 -11.21
CA CYS A 412 0.48 31.23 -9.88
C CYS A 412 1.58 30.45 -9.14
N ALA A 413 2.22 31.11 -8.17
CA ALA A 413 3.27 30.50 -7.37
C ALA A 413 3.15 30.85 -5.89
N GLN A 414 3.40 29.85 -5.05
CA GLN A 414 3.56 30.01 -3.61
C GLN A 414 4.70 29.14 -3.09
N ALA A 415 5.28 29.51 -1.95
CA ALA A 415 6.35 28.75 -1.32
C ALA A 415 6.21 28.73 0.20
N LEU A 416 6.51 27.60 0.82
CA LEU A 416 6.49 27.40 2.26
C LEU A 416 7.85 26.88 2.74
N PRO A 417 8.38 27.35 3.88
CA PRO A 417 9.61 26.80 4.45
C PRO A 417 9.46 25.31 4.76
N GLY A 418 10.44 24.49 4.40
CA GLY A 418 10.46 23.04 4.55
C GLY A 418 10.56 22.28 3.23
N THR A 419 10.69 20.96 3.33
CA THR A 419 10.84 20.03 2.19
C THR A 419 9.65 19.07 2.16
N TYR A 420 8.75 19.25 1.21
CA TYR A 420 7.51 18.46 1.07
C TYR A 420 7.40 17.86 -0.33
N PHE A 421 6.98 16.59 -0.42
CA PHE A 421 7.07 15.83 -1.68
C PHE A 421 5.75 15.72 -2.45
N ASN A 422 4.64 16.22 -1.90
CA ASN A 422 3.34 16.21 -2.55
C ASN A 422 2.46 17.38 -2.07
N THR A 423 1.41 17.66 -2.83
CA THR A 423 0.50 18.79 -2.59
C THR A 423 -0.29 18.65 -1.29
N ALA A 424 -0.75 17.45 -0.94
CA ALA A 424 -1.50 17.23 0.30
C ALA A 424 -0.65 17.53 1.54
N TRP A 425 0.59 17.05 1.59
CA TRP A 425 1.51 17.35 2.70
C TRP A 425 1.81 18.85 2.77
N TYR A 426 2.06 19.50 1.64
CA TYR A 426 2.24 20.96 1.58
C TYR A 426 1.02 21.70 2.17
N PHE A 427 -0.19 21.39 1.72
CA PHE A 427 -1.41 22.06 2.18
C PHE A 427 -1.70 21.79 3.66
N LYS A 428 -1.45 20.57 4.14
CA LYS A 428 -1.56 20.21 5.55
C LYS A 428 -0.65 21.09 6.40
N VAL A 429 0.63 21.22 6.04
CA VAL A 429 1.59 22.03 6.81
C VAL A 429 1.28 23.52 6.71
N ASN A 430 0.87 24.02 5.54
CA ASN A 430 0.44 25.41 5.39
C ASN A 430 -0.72 25.74 6.36
N ARG A 431 -1.70 24.83 6.49
CA ARG A 431 -2.81 24.96 7.43
C ARG A 431 -2.35 24.90 8.90
N GLU A 432 -1.56 23.89 9.27
CA GLU A 432 -1.07 23.68 10.64
C GLU A 432 -0.22 24.87 11.12
N THR A 433 0.58 25.45 10.22
CA THR A 433 1.41 26.63 10.51
C THR A 433 0.66 27.95 10.41
N LYS A 434 -0.63 27.95 10.04
CA LYS A 434 -1.45 29.15 9.79
C LYS A 434 -0.76 30.09 8.79
N SER A 435 -0.19 29.52 7.73
CA SER A 435 0.56 30.23 6.68
C SER A 435 1.77 31.02 7.17
N LYS A 436 2.33 30.65 8.33
CA LYS A 436 3.55 31.28 8.85
C LYS A 436 4.71 31.02 7.89
N GLY A 437 5.28 32.11 7.37
CA GLY A 437 6.40 32.06 6.42
C GLY A 437 6.00 31.80 4.96
N LEU A 438 4.70 31.75 4.66
CA LEU A 438 4.22 31.61 3.28
C LEU A 438 4.69 32.79 2.42
N VAL A 439 5.26 32.47 1.27
CA VAL A 439 5.64 33.43 0.22
C VAL A 439 4.66 33.25 -0.93
N LEU A 440 3.94 34.32 -1.29
CA LEU A 440 2.97 34.31 -2.38
C LEU A 440 3.35 35.35 -3.44
N LEU A 441 3.21 35.03 -4.72
CA LEU A 441 3.27 36.04 -5.79
C LEU A 441 1.92 36.76 -5.91
N SER A 442 1.94 38.08 -6.04
CA SER A 442 0.74 38.91 -6.16
C SER A 442 0.18 39.01 -7.58
N GLU A 443 1.00 38.60 -8.56
CA GLU A 443 0.67 38.61 -9.99
C GLU A 443 0.68 37.17 -10.50
N SER A 444 -0.05 36.93 -11.57
CA SER A 444 -0.01 35.70 -12.34
C SER A 444 0.90 35.84 -13.57
N TYR A 445 1.32 34.71 -14.14
CA TYR A 445 2.34 34.67 -15.18
C TYR A 445 1.89 33.85 -16.39
N ASN A 446 2.37 34.24 -17.58
CA ASN A 446 2.07 33.55 -18.84
C ASN A 446 2.68 32.15 -18.93
N SER A 447 3.70 31.85 -18.12
CA SER A 447 4.36 30.55 -18.08
C SER A 447 4.72 30.14 -16.65
N LYS A 448 4.78 28.82 -16.42
CA LYS A 448 5.26 28.24 -15.15
C LYS A 448 6.72 28.59 -14.90
N GLU A 449 7.53 28.72 -15.94
CA GLU A 449 8.95 29.09 -15.84
C GLU A 449 9.15 30.54 -15.34
N ASP A 450 8.28 31.46 -15.78
CA ASP A 450 8.29 32.85 -15.31
C ASP A 450 7.86 32.93 -13.83
N ALA A 451 6.74 32.28 -13.49
CA ALA A 451 6.26 32.19 -12.11
C ALA A 451 7.33 31.58 -11.18
N PHE A 452 8.01 30.53 -11.64
CA PHE A 452 9.08 29.87 -10.91
C PHE A 452 10.33 30.74 -10.75
N THR A 453 10.68 31.52 -11.76
CA THR A 453 11.80 32.46 -11.68
C THR A 453 11.51 33.55 -10.66
N GLU A 454 10.31 34.09 -10.65
CA GLU A 454 9.97 35.22 -9.78
C GLU A 454 9.83 34.81 -8.31
N ILE A 455 9.20 33.66 -8.01
CA ILE A 455 9.13 33.16 -6.62
C ILE A 455 10.52 32.86 -6.06
N ARG A 456 11.46 32.35 -6.87
CA ARG A 456 12.86 32.15 -6.44
C ARG A 456 13.56 33.47 -6.16
N ASN A 457 13.33 34.51 -6.97
CA ASN A 457 13.85 35.85 -6.71
C ASN A 457 13.35 36.39 -5.36
N LYS A 458 12.05 36.24 -5.09
CA LYS A 458 11.44 36.66 -3.83
C LYS A 458 12.00 35.90 -2.62
N ILE A 459 12.17 34.57 -2.72
CA ILE A 459 12.83 33.76 -1.69
C ILE A 459 14.27 34.23 -1.47
N ASN A 460 15.02 34.49 -2.55
CA ASN A 460 16.39 34.97 -2.45
C ASN A 460 16.51 36.30 -1.70
N GLN A 461 15.55 37.21 -1.89
CA GLN A 461 15.49 38.49 -1.16
C GLN A 461 15.21 38.26 0.33
N ILE A 462 14.26 37.40 0.67
CA ILE A 462 13.92 37.06 2.07
C ILE A 462 15.12 36.44 2.79
N VAL A 463 15.78 35.45 2.18
CA VAL A 463 16.95 34.78 2.76
C VAL A 463 18.10 35.77 2.96
N LYS A 464 18.34 36.67 1.99
CA LYS A 464 19.35 37.74 2.14
C LYS A 464 19.02 38.68 3.31
N SER A 465 17.76 39.10 3.45
CA SER A 465 17.34 39.98 4.54
C SER A 465 17.51 39.35 5.91
N ASN A 466 17.13 38.08 6.08
CA ASN A 466 17.28 37.36 7.35
C ASN A 466 18.76 37.23 7.77
N ASN A 467 19.66 36.99 6.81
CA ASN A 467 21.10 36.91 7.07
C ASN A 467 21.75 38.27 7.40
N MET A 468 21.08 39.39 7.16
CA MET A 468 21.56 40.73 7.56
C MET A 468 21.05 41.14 8.95
N THR A 469 20.03 40.47 9.47
CA THR A 469 19.37 40.81 10.75
C THR A 469 19.69 39.85 11.91
N GLY A 470 20.33 38.72 11.63
CA GLY A 470 20.84 37.77 12.63
C GLY A 470 22.36 37.83 12.68
#